data_AF-A0A7C6UX54-F1
#
_entry.id   AF-A0A7C6UX54-F1
#
_cell.length_a   1.000
_cell.length_b   1.000
_cell.length_c   1.000
_cell.angle_alpha   90.00
_cell.angle_beta   90.00
_cell.angle_gamma   90.00
#
_symmetry.space_group_name_H-M   'P 1'
#
loop_
_entity.id
_entity.type
_entity.pdbx_description
1 polymer ?
#
loop_
_entity_poly.entity_id
_entity_poly.type
_entity_poly.pdbx_seq_one_letter_code
_entity_poly.pdbx_strand_id
1 'polypeptide(L)'
;MYQKNIIVKKTIDKTGGYELDRPIELEYYLLDSKANYGGKHAGEKVYGIGISKKVSDSCFEEMFVRDFCCCKETAIQAIDHLANHDVTPMGLIDIYEDILVDER
;
A
#
# COMPACT_ATOMS: atom_id res chain seq x y z
N MET A 1 14.89 -7.64 -5.00
CA MET A 1 14.83 -6.95 -3.69
C MET A 1 14.23 -5.57 -3.93
N TYR A 2 13.24 -5.16 -3.14
CA TYR A 2 12.56 -3.87 -3.28
C TYR A 2 12.89 -2.96 -2.10
N GLN A 3 12.99 -1.67 -2.35
CA GLN A 3 13.14 -0.65 -1.31
C GLN A 3 11.76 -0.07 -0.97
N LYS A 4 11.34 -0.18 0.29
CA LYS A 4 10.11 0.45 0.79
C LYS A 4 10.40 1.90 1.14
N ASN A 5 9.60 2.82 0.63
CA ASN A 5 9.62 4.23 1.03
C ASN A 5 8.23 4.60 1.52
N ILE A 6 8.11 5.02 2.77
CA ILE A 6 6.82 5.46 3.32
C ILE A 6 6.39 6.76 2.63
N ILE A 7 5.15 6.79 2.15
CA ILE A 7 4.57 7.96 1.49
C ILE A 7 3.51 8.59 2.39
N VAL A 8 2.60 7.77 2.91
CA VAL A 8 1.52 8.23 3.79
C VAL A 8 1.48 7.39 5.05
N LYS A 9 1.24 8.04 6.19
CA LYS A 9 0.92 7.41 7.47
C LYS A 9 -0.38 8.00 8.00
N LYS A 10 -1.36 7.15 8.29
CA LYS A 10 -2.63 7.54 8.90
C LYS A 10 -2.81 6.83 10.24
N THR A 11 -3.22 7.58 11.25
CA THR A 11 -3.64 7.05 12.53
C THR A 11 -5.16 7.12 12.60
N ILE A 12 -5.80 5.99 12.86
CA ILE A 12 -7.24 5.88 12.99
C ILE A 12 -7.53 5.69 14.48
N ASP A 13 -7.97 6.78 15.11
CA ASP A 13 -8.45 6.78 16.48
C ASP A 13 -9.85 6.14 16.53
N LYS A 14 -10.10 5.32 17.57
CA LYS A 14 -11.32 4.53 17.81
C LYS A 14 -12.58 5.12 17.15
N THR A 15 -12.93 4.63 15.95
CA THR A 15 -14.23 4.88 15.31
C THR A 15 -15.13 3.67 15.53
N GLY A 16 -15.83 3.66 16.66
CA GLY A 16 -17.22 3.20 16.78
C GLY A 16 -17.63 1.78 16.36
N GLY A 17 -16.75 0.78 16.33
CA GLY A 17 -17.20 -0.60 16.00
C GLY A 17 -16.23 -1.74 16.30
N TYR A 18 -14.94 -1.47 16.44
CA TYR A 18 -13.93 -2.49 16.72
C TYR A 18 -13.40 -2.32 18.14
N GLU A 19 -13.43 -3.39 18.93
CA GLU A 19 -12.85 -3.49 20.29
C GLU A 19 -11.30 -3.46 20.26
N LEU A 20 -10.70 -2.59 19.46
CA LEU A 20 -9.27 -2.36 19.49
C LEU A 20 -9.00 -1.30 20.54
N ASP A 21 -8.41 -1.71 21.66
CA ASP A 21 -8.05 -0.80 22.75
C ASP A 21 -6.97 0.22 22.41
N ARG A 22 -6.39 0.11 21.21
CA ARG A 22 -5.27 0.91 20.73
C ARG A 22 -5.59 1.44 19.32
N PRO A 23 -5.09 2.65 18.98
CA PRO A 23 -5.26 3.21 17.65
C PRO A 23 -4.60 2.32 16.60
N ILE A 24 -5.20 2.28 15.41
CA ILE A 24 -4.65 1.58 14.25
C ILE A 24 -3.78 2.57 13.48
N GLU A 25 -2.59 2.15 13.08
CA GLU A 25 -1.75 2.90 12.15
C GLU A 25 -1.75 2.20 10.79
N LEU A 26 -2.13 2.92 9.74
CA LEU A 26 -1.99 2.50 8.36
C LEU A 26 -0.79 3.22 7.74
N GLU A 27 0.17 2.45 7.23
CA GLU A 27 1.34 2.96 6.52
C GLU A 27 1.27 2.51 5.06
N TYR A 28 1.35 3.48 4.14
CA TYR A 28 1.36 3.24 2.71
C TYR A 28 2.77 3.52 2.17
N TYR A 29 3.27 2.59 1.36
CA TYR A 29 4.63 2.58 0.87
C TYR A 29 4.68 2.54 -0.64
N LEU A 30 5.61 3.30 -1.21
CA LEU A 30 6.11 3.09 -2.56
C LEU A 30 7.19 2.01 -2.51
N LEU A 31 7.02 0.95 -3.30
CA LEU A 31 8.02 -0.09 -3.49
C LEU A 31 8.84 0.24 -4.74
N ASP A 32 10.11 0.57 -4.61
CA ASP A 32 11.02 0.74 -5.75
C ASP A 32 11.75 -0.58 -6.00
N SER A 33 11.60 -1.13 -7.22
CA SER A 33 12.36 -2.29 -7.67
C SER A 33 12.79 -2.14 -9.12
N LYS A 34 13.65 -3.06 -9.55
CA LYS A 34 13.94 -3.28 -10.97
C LYS A 34 13.15 -4.48 -11.45
N ALA A 35 12.56 -4.37 -12.64
CA ALA A 35 11.87 -5.46 -13.29
C ALA A 35 12.85 -6.63 -13.46
N ASN A 36 12.52 -7.76 -12.82
CA ASN A 36 13.37 -8.94 -12.79
C ASN A 36 13.00 -9.98 -13.88
N TYR A 37 12.06 -9.62 -14.76
CA TYR A 37 11.68 -10.47 -15.89
C TYR A 37 12.67 -10.28 -17.04
N GLY A 38 13.27 -11.38 -17.50
CA GLY A 38 14.24 -11.45 -18.61
C GLY A 38 13.65 -11.16 -19.99
N GLY A 39 12.88 -10.08 -20.12
CA GLY A 39 12.30 -9.58 -21.36
C GLY A 39 12.77 -8.16 -21.67
N LYS A 40 12.07 -7.48 -22.58
CA LYS A 40 12.41 -6.13 -23.08
C LYS A 40 12.53 -5.06 -21.98
N HIS A 41 11.92 -5.30 -20.82
CA HIS A 41 11.89 -4.39 -19.67
C HIS A 41 12.86 -4.82 -18.53
N ALA A 42 13.72 -5.82 -18.76
CA ALA A 42 14.67 -6.29 -17.76
C ALA A 42 15.58 -5.14 -17.28
N GLY A 43 15.56 -4.87 -15.97
CA GLY A 43 16.36 -3.81 -15.37
C GLY A 43 15.74 -2.42 -15.38
N GLU A 44 14.58 -2.23 -16.01
CA GLU A 44 13.82 -0.98 -15.91
C GLU A 44 13.28 -0.79 -14.48
N LYS A 45 13.18 0.47 -14.05
CA LYS A 45 12.57 0.80 -12.77
C LYS A 45 11.06 0.53 -12.85
N VAL A 46 10.59 -0.18 -11.83
CA VAL A 46 9.17 -0.49 -11.64
C VAL A 46 8.81 -0.15 -10.20
N TYR A 47 7.60 0.33 -10.06
CA TYR A 47 7.04 0.82 -8.82
C TYR A 47 5.90 -0.09 -8.42
N GLY A 48 5.87 -0.44 -7.13
CA GLY A 48 4.78 -1.15 -6.50
C GLY A 48 4.20 -0.34 -5.34
N ILE A 49 3.14 -0.87 -4.76
CA ILE A 49 2.41 -0.28 -3.64
C ILE A 49 2.46 -1.27 -2.48
N GLY A 50 2.77 -0.79 -1.28
CA GLY A 50 2.72 -1.58 -0.06
C GLY A 50 1.80 -0.93 0.95
N ILE A 51 1.12 -1.72 1.76
CA ILE A 51 0.27 -1.24 2.85
C ILE A 51 0.54 -2.09 4.08
N SER A 52 0.74 -1.45 5.23
CA SER A 52 0.89 -2.11 6.52
C SER A 52 -0.13 -1.55 7.50
N LYS A 53 -0.82 -2.47 8.19
CA LYS A 53 -1.71 -2.19 9.31
C LYS A 53 -0.99 -2.56 10.60
N LYS A 54 -0.79 -1.59 11.48
CA LYS A 54 -0.09 -1.74 12.75
C LYS A 54 -1.01 -1.40 13.92
N VAL A 55 -0.83 -2.12 15.01
CA VAL A 55 -1.47 -1.86 16.31
C VAL A 55 -0.39 -1.94 17.37
N SER A 56 -0.09 -0.82 18.03
CA SER A 56 0.93 -0.71 19.09
C SER A 56 2.22 -1.49 18.78
N ASP A 57 2.96 -1.00 17.78
CA ASP A 57 4.23 -1.53 17.31
C ASP A 57 4.19 -2.91 16.64
N SER A 58 3.07 -3.63 16.69
CA SER A 58 2.91 -4.91 16.01
C SER A 58 2.31 -4.72 14.63
N CYS A 59 3.00 -5.21 13.59
CA CYS A 59 2.43 -5.32 12.25
C CYS A 59 1.39 -6.44 12.25
N PHE A 60 0.12 -6.07 12.15
CA PHE A 60 -1.01 -6.99 12.15
C PHE A 60 -1.25 -7.57 10.76
N GLU A 61 -1.13 -6.73 9.74
CA GLU A 61 -1.36 -7.11 8.35
C GLU A 61 -0.42 -6.33 7.43
N GLU A 62 0.07 -6.96 6.37
CA GLU A 62 0.89 -6.31 5.36
C GLU A 62 0.56 -6.90 3.98
N MET A 63 0.38 -6.03 2.99
CA MET A 63 0.17 -6.42 1.60
C MET A 63 0.98 -5.60 0.62
N PHE A 64 1.30 -6.23 -0.51
CA PHE A 64 2.14 -5.66 -1.55
C PHE A 64 1.59 -5.98 -2.93
N VAL A 65 1.44 -4.93 -3.73
CA VAL A 65 1.32 -5.01 -5.19
C VAL A 65 2.69 -4.68 -5.74
N ARG A 66 3.37 -5.67 -6.34
CA ARG A 66 4.68 -5.47 -6.96
C ARG A 66 4.50 -5.21 -8.44
N ASP A 67 5.47 -4.52 -9.03
CA ASP A 67 5.53 -4.28 -10.47
C ASP A 67 4.23 -3.64 -11.03
N PHE A 68 3.58 -2.80 -10.22
CA PHE A 68 2.29 -2.14 -10.54
C PHE A 68 2.41 -1.24 -11.77
N CYS A 69 3.43 -0.38 -11.84
CA CYS A 69 3.67 0.43 -13.03
C CYS A 69 5.13 0.84 -13.18
N CYS A 70 5.50 1.39 -14.34
CA CYS A 70 6.82 1.96 -14.60
C CYS A 70 6.92 3.46 -14.31
N CYS A 71 5.82 4.09 -13.87
CA CYS A 71 5.74 5.52 -13.59
C CYS A 71 5.62 5.79 -12.09
N LYS A 72 6.60 6.49 -11.51
CA LYS A 72 6.64 6.77 -10.07
C LYS A 72 5.44 7.60 -9.63
N GLU A 73 5.13 8.63 -10.40
CA GLU A 73 4.05 9.58 -10.12
C GLU A 73 2.70 8.86 -10.10
N THR A 74 2.47 7.92 -11.01
CA THR A 74 1.26 7.10 -11.05
C THR A 74 1.12 6.25 -9.79
N ALA A 75 2.19 5.57 -9.35
CA ALA A 75 2.16 4.78 -8.12
C ALA A 75 1.90 5.66 -6.87
N ILE A 76 2.46 6.89 -6.83
CA ILE A 76 2.21 7.82 -5.73
C ILE A 76 0.75 8.31 -5.75
N GLN A 77 0.20 8.65 -6.91
CA GLN A 77 -1.19 9.07 -7.04
C GLN A 77 -2.16 7.97 -6.59
N ALA A 78 -1.88 6.72 -6.95
CA ALA A 78 -2.64 5.57 -6.45
C ALA A 78 -2.56 5.48 -4.92
N ILE A 79 -1.36 5.61 -4.34
CA ILE A 79 -1.18 5.62 -2.87
C ILE A 79 -2.00 6.75 -2.22
N ASP A 80 -1.95 7.96 -2.77
CA ASP A 80 -2.71 9.10 -2.25
C ASP A 80 -4.22 8.86 -2.35
N HIS A 81 -4.69 8.25 -3.44
CA HIS A 81 -6.10 7.89 -3.60
C HIS A 81 -6.55 6.89 -2.55
N LEU A 82 -5.82 5.79 -2.37
CA LEU A 82 -6.11 4.76 -1.37
C LEU A 82 -6.04 5.31 0.05
N ALA A 83 -5.07 6.17 0.33
CA ALA A 83 -4.94 6.78 1.63
C ALA A 83 -6.11 7.73 1.91
N ASN A 84 -6.63 8.44 0.91
CA ASN A 84 -7.73 9.39 1.08
C ASN A 84 -9.13 8.77 1.13
N HIS A 85 -9.27 7.46 0.88
CA HIS A 85 -10.54 6.79 1.12
C HIS A 85 -10.87 6.80 2.63
N ASP A 86 -12.03 7.36 2.98
CA ASP A 86 -12.52 7.48 4.38
C ASP A 86 -12.93 6.14 4.99
N VAL A 87 -12.96 5.07 4.19
CA VAL A 87 -13.31 3.74 4.66
C VAL A 87 -12.12 3.13 5.38
N THR A 88 -12.30 2.79 6.66
CA THR A 88 -11.33 1.96 7.37
C THR A 88 -11.55 0.51 6.91
N PRO A 89 -10.65 -0.06 6.12
CA PRO A 89 -10.86 -1.37 5.53
C PRO A 89 -10.81 -2.45 6.62
N MET A 90 -11.73 -3.43 6.57
CA MET A 90 -11.79 -4.47 7.59
C MET A 90 -10.50 -5.32 7.53
N GLY A 91 -10.04 -5.62 6.32
CA GLY A 91 -8.71 -6.16 6.02
C GLY A 91 -8.09 -5.42 4.83
N LEU A 92 -6.77 -5.54 4.64
CA LEU A 92 -6.10 -4.90 3.51
C LEU A 92 -6.59 -5.45 2.16
N ILE A 93 -7.31 -6.57 2.14
CA ILE A 93 -7.84 -7.21 0.91
C ILE A 93 -8.83 -6.28 0.21
N ASP A 94 -9.62 -5.54 0.98
CA ASP A 94 -10.58 -4.57 0.45
C ASP A 94 -9.84 -3.44 -0.29
N ILE A 95 -8.66 -3.04 0.22
CA ILE A 95 -7.80 -2.04 -0.44
C ILE A 95 -7.10 -2.63 -1.66
N TYR A 96 -6.72 -3.89 -1.58
CA TYR A 96 -6.03 -4.58 -2.68
C TYR A 96 -6.93 -4.76 -3.90
N GLU A 97 -8.21 -5.07 -3.69
CA GLU A 97 -9.20 -5.14 -4.77
C GLU A 97 -9.40 -3.77 -5.45
N ASP A 98 -9.46 -2.67 -4.68
CA ASP A 98 -9.53 -1.32 -5.24
C ASP A 98 -8.33 -1.00 -6.15
N ILE A 99 -7.11 -1.47 -5.81
CA ILE A 99 -5.92 -1.29 -6.66
C ILE A 99 -6.05 -2.04 -7.98
N LEU A 100 -6.57 -3.27 -7.96
CA LEU A 100 -6.68 -4.11 -9.16
C LEU A 100 -7.82 -3.70 -10.09
N VAL A 101 -8.85 -3.04 -9.57
CA VAL A 101 -9.99 -2.58 -10.37
C VAL A 101 -9.65 -1.33 -11.18
N ASP A 102 -8.74 -0.47 -10.70
CA ASP A 102 -8.30 0.75 -11.41
C ASP A 102 -7.38 0.46 -12.62
N GLU A 103 -6.87 -0.78 -12.75
CA GLU A 103 -6.06 -1.23 -13.90
C GLU A 103 -6.90 -1.74 -15.10
N ARG A 104 -8.21 -1.50 -15.14
CA ARG A 104 -9.12 -1.95 -16.22
C ARG A 104 -9.66 -0.85 -17.12
#